data_AF-A0A931NYX2-F1
#
_entry.id   AF-A0A931NYX2-F1
#
_cell.length_a   1.000
_cell.length_b   1.000
_cell.length_c   1.000
_cell.angle_alpha   90.00
_cell.angle_beta   90.00
_cell.angle_gamma   90.00
#
_symmetry.space_group_name_H-M   'P 1'
#
loop_
_entity.id
_entity.type
_entity.pdbx_description
1 polymer ?
#
loop_
_entity_poly.entity_id
_entity_poly.type
_entity_poly.pdbx_seq_one_letter_code
_entity_poly.pdbx_strand_id
1 'polypeptide(L)'
;MTRSHEPLIRLARFKVEELQKQMAEIDRARTSLNDQISRLEASVPEEQAEAAKSKDGFLAYGSYAQAVIKRKENIRLSLAEVEGQADSIRARLETAFQELKKYELLEERRLARIESAVRSAEQAELDEIAQMRAARAH
;
A
#
# COMPACT_ATOMS: atom_id res chain seq x y z
N MET A 1 -2.13 0.40 -35.88
CA MET A 1 -2.94 0.14 -34.67
C MET A 1 -2.08 0.34 -33.43
N THR A 2 -2.52 1.16 -32.47
CA THR A 2 -1.80 1.35 -31.19
C THR A 2 -1.86 0.07 -30.35
N ARG A 3 -0.71 -0.38 -29.83
CA ARG A 3 -0.55 -1.58 -28.97
C ARG A 3 -1.42 -1.45 -27.69
N SER A 4 -1.94 -2.57 -27.18
CA SER A 4 -2.69 -2.63 -25.91
C SER A 4 -1.78 -2.33 -24.71
N HIS A 5 -2.33 -1.64 -23.70
CA HIS A 5 -1.66 -1.32 -22.44
C HIS A 5 -1.98 -2.35 -21.32
N GLU A 6 -2.78 -3.39 -21.60
CA GLU A 6 -3.12 -4.42 -20.60
C GLU A 6 -1.89 -5.04 -19.89
N PRO A 7 -0.76 -5.35 -20.57
CA PRO A 7 0.42 -5.87 -19.87
C PRO A 7 0.99 -4.86 -18.86
N LEU A 8 0.96 -3.56 -19.19
CA LEU A 8 1.42 -2.49 -18.30
C LEU A 8 0.47 -2.30 -17.13
N ILE A 9 -0.84 -2.40 -17.35
CA ILE A 9 -1.84 -2.39 -16.27
C ILE A 9 -1.59 -3.55 -15.30
N ARG A 10 -1.37 -4.77 -15.80
CA ARG A 10 -1.07 -5.93 -14.94
C ARG A 10 0.21 -5.72 -14.13
N LEU A 11 1.26 -5.21 -14.75
CA LEU A 11 2.52 -4.91 -14.07
C LEU A 11 2.34 -3.85 -12.98
N ALA A 12 1.62 -2.75 -13.28
CA ALA A 12 1.36 -1.68 -12.33
C ALA A 12 0.48 -2.16 -11.15
N ARG A 13 -0.54 -2.99 -11.41
CA ARG A 13 -1.35 -3.63 -10.35
C ARG A 13 -0.50 -4.50 -9.44
N PHE A 14 0.34 -5.36 -10.00
CA PHE A 14 1.26 -6.18 -9.22
C PHE A 14 2.16 -5.30 -8.34
N LYS A 15 2.63 -4.16 -8.85
CA LYS A 15 3.47 -3.24 -8.07
C LYS A 15 2.72 -2.61 -6.90
N VAL A 16 1.47 -2.19 -7.12
CA VAL A 16 0.59 -1.69 -6.05
C VAL A 16 0.38 -2.76 -4.98
N GLU A 17 0.05 -3.99 -5.37
CA GLU A 17 -0.18 -5.10 -4.45
C GLU A 17 1.08 -5.45 -3.65
N GLU A 18 2.26 -5.44 -4.27
CA GLU A 18 3.54 -5.67 -3.60
C GLU A 18 3.80 -4.60 -2.52
N LEU A 19 3.56 -3.32 -2.85
CA LEU A 19 3.73 -2.20 -1.91
C LEU A 19 2.70 -2.25 -0.76
N GLN A 20 1.46 -2.65 -1.03
CA GLN A 20 0.45 -2.86 0.01
C GLN A 20 0.85 -3.99 0.97
N LYS A 21 1.41 -5.09 0.46
CA LYS A 21 1.95 -6.17 1.30
C LYS A 21 3.11 -5.67 2.16
N GLN A 22 4.03 -4.88 1.59
CA GLN A 22 5.13 -4.27 2.35
C GLN A 22 4.61 -3.35 3.47
N MET A 23 3.57 -2.53 3.19
CA MET A 23 2.92 -1.71 4.22
C MET A 23 2.31 -2.56 5.34
N ALA A 24 1.67 -3.69 5.00
CA ALA A 24 1.10 -4.58 6.00
C ALA A 24 2.18 -5.21 6.91
N GLU A 25 3.37 -5.53 6.39
CA GLU A 25 4.49 -5.99 7.23
C GLU A 25 4.97 -4.89 8.19
N ILE A 26 5.03 -3.64 7.73
CA ILE A 26 5.38 -2.48 8.56
C ILE A 26 4.37 -2.30 9.71
N ASP A 27 3.08 -2.42 9.44
CA ASP A 27 2.05 -2.30 10.47
C ASP A 27 2.12 -3.43 11.51
N ARG A 28 2.48 -4.65 11.09
CA ARG A 28 2.77 -5.75 12.02
C ARG A 28 4.00 -5.47 12.88
N ALA A 29 5.06 -4.92 12.29
CA ALA A 29 6.25 -4.52 13.03
C ALA A 29 5.94 -3.44 14.07
N ARG A 30 5.17 -2.41 13.72
CA ARG A 30 4.69 -1.37 14.65
C ARG A 30 3.90 -1.96 15.80
N THR A 31 2.95 -2.85 15.50
CA THR A 31 2.12 -3.51 16.51
C THR A 31 2.99 -4.30 17.48
N SER A 32 3.91 -5.11 16.96
CA SER A 32 4.84 -5.90 17.77
C SER A 32 5.73 -5.04 18.69
N LEU A 33 6.23 -3.89 18.20
CA LEU A 33 7.05 -2.97 18.99
C LEU A 33 6.22 -2.30 20.11
N ASN A 34 4.99 -1.87 19.81
CA ASN A 34 4.10 -1.31 20.82
C ASN A 34 3.72 -2.35 21.88
N ASP A 35 3.44 -3.59 21.49
CA ASP A 35 3.18 -4.69 22.43
C ASP A 35 4.38 -4.96 23.34
N GLN A 36 5.61 -4.83 22.83
CA GLN A 36 6.81 -4.95 23.66
C GLN A 36 6.92 -3.84 24.70
N ILE A 37 6.56 -2.59 24.35
CA ILE A 37 6.50 -1.48 25.31
C ILE A 37 5.45 -1.78 26.39
N SER A 38 4.23 -2.16 25.99
CA SER A 38 3.14 -2.48 26.92
C SER A 38 3.52 -3.60 27.89
N ARG A 39 4.21 -4.65 27.40
CA ARG A 39 4.71 -5.73 28.26
C ARG A 39 5.77 -5.26 29.25
N LEU A 40 6.68 -4.39 28.84
CA LEU A 40 7.69 -3.80 29.73
C LEU A 40 7.05 -2.89 30.78
N GLU A 41 6.02 -2.14 30.43
CA GLU A 41 5.29 -1.29 31.38
C GLU A 41 4.50 -2.12 32.39
N ALA A 42 3.89 -3.22 31.93
CA ALA A 42 3.16 -4.15 32.79
C ALA A 42 4.05 -4.91 33.79
N SER A 43 5.33 -5.15 33.46
CA SER A 43 6.25 -5.86 34.38
C SER A 43 6.80 -4.99 35.51
N VAL A 44 6.78 -3.66 35.36
CA VAL A 44 7.40 -2.73 36.32
C VAL A 44 6.75 -2.78 37.72
N PRO A 45 5.41 -2.78 37.88
CA PRO A 45 4.78 -2.82 39.20
C PRO A 45 5.07 -4.11 39.98
N GLU A 46 5.08 -5.25 39.29
CA GLU A 46 5.38 -6.55 39.91
C GLU A 46 6.83 -6.59 40.42
N GLU A 47 7.79 -6.16 39.60
CA GLU A 47 9.20 -6.10 40.00
C GLU A 47 9.42 -5.09 41.13
N GLN A 48 8.73 -3.96 41.10
CA GLN A 48 8.79 -2.96 42.16
C GLN A 48 8.25 -3.49 43.50
N ALA A 49 7.12 -4.21 43.46
CA ALA A 49 6.51 -4.81 44.64
C ALA A 49 7.40 -5.91 45.24
N GLU A 50 8.06 -6.71 44.40
CA GLU A 50 9.03 -7.72 44.84
C GLU A 50 10.25 -7.07 45.49
N ALA A 51 10.83 -6.07 44.83
CA ALA A 51 11.99 -5.34 45.34
C ALA A 51 11.70 -4.66 46.69
N ALA A 52 10.48 -4.17 46.91
CA ALA A 52 10.08 -3.52 48.16
C ALA A 52 10.08 -4.47 49.39
N LYS A 53 10.15 -5.79 49.20
CA LYS A 53 10.17 -6.77 50.31
C LYS A 53 11.50 -6.83 51.06
N SER A 54 12.58 -6.27 50.51
CA SER A 54 13.89 -6.28 51.16
C SER A 54 14.76 -5.07 50.78
N LYS A 55 15.68 -4.68 51.66
CA LYS A 55 16.64 -3.59 51.40
C LYS A 55 17.53 -3.90 50.19
N ASP A 56 17.99 -5.15 50.08
CA ASP A 56 18.84 -5.59 48.97
C ASP A 56 18.06 -5.62 47.65
N GLY A 57 16.79 -6.04 47.67
CA GLY A 57 15.89 -5.97 46.52
C GLY A 57 15.68 -4.54 46.02
N PHE A 58 15.47 -3.58 46.92
CA PHE A 58 15.35 -2.17 46.56
C PHE A 58 16.62 -1.61 45.90
N LEU A 59 17.81 -2.01 46.38
CA LEU A 59 19.08 -1.63 45.76
C LEU A 59 19.22 -2.24 44.35
N ALA A 60 18.80 -3.49 44.16
CA ALA A 60 18.83 -4.17 42.86
C ALA A 60 17.86 -3.54 41.84
N TYR A 61 16.69 -3.09 42.30
CA TYR A 61 15.63 -2.50 41.45
C TYR A 61 16.10 -1.29 40.64
N GLY A 62 17.03 -0.49 41.17
CA GLY A 62 17.58 0.65 40.44
C GLY A 62 18.20 0.25 39.09
N SER A 63 18.92 -0.87 39.05
CA SER A 63 19.53 -1.37 37.81
C SER A 63 18.51 -1.94 36.84
N TYR A 64 17.49 -2.64 37.36
CA TYR A 64 16.33 -3.10 36.57
C TYR A 64 15.59 -1.93 35.92
N ALA A 65 15.23 -0.90 36.71
CA ALA A 65 14.48 0.25 36.22
C ALA A 65 15.25 0.98 35.11
N GLN A 66 16.55 1.18 35.28
CA GLN A 66 17.41 1.75 34.23
C GLN A 66 17.44 0.89 32.96
N ALA A 67 17.52 -0.45 33.10
CA ALA A 67 17.49 -1.37 31.97
C ALA A 67 16.15 -1.30 31.21
N VAL A 68 15.02 -1.23 31.93
CA VAL A 68 13.69 -1.06 31.34
C VAL A 68 13.57 0.27 30.60
N ILE A 69 14.00 1.38 31.19
CA ILE A 69 14.01 2.70 30.55
C ILE A 69 14.80 2.67 29.24
N LYS A 70 16.04 2.17 29.29
CA LYS A 70 16.91 2.07 28.11
C LYS A 70 16.29 1.19 27.03
N ARG A 71 15.66 0.08 27.41
CA ARG A 71 14.98 -0.80 26.45
C ARG A 71 13.79 -0.12 25.79
N LYS A 72 12.99 0.65 26.54
CA LYS A 72 11.87 1.43 25.98
C LYS A 72 12.36 2.51 25.04
N GLU A 73 13.45 3.20 25.37
CA GLU A 73 14.08 4.18 24.48
C GLU A 73 14.52 3.54 23.16
N ASN A 74 15.20 2.39 23.20
CA ASN A 74 15.60 1.66 22.01
C ASN A 74 14.39 1.26 21.14
N ILE A 75 13.31 0.75 21.76
CA ILE A 75 12.09 0.37 21.01
C ILE A 75 11.45 1.60 20.36
N ARG A 76 11.44 2.76 21.03
CA ARG A 76 10.93 4.02 20.45
C ARG A 76 11.76 4.50 19.27
N LEU A 77 13.08 4.35 19.32
CA LEU A 77 13.95 4.63 18.18
C LEU A 77 13.62 3.71 17.00
N SER A 78 13.48 2.40 17.24
CA SER A 78 13.05 1.45 16.21
C SER A 78 11.66 1.77 15.66
N LEU A 79 10.73 2.24 16.50
CA LEU A 79 9.41 2.68 16.04
C LEU A 79 9.54 3.86 15.07
N ALA A 80 10.36 4.86 15.40
CA ALA A 80 10.60 6.02 14.53
C ALA A 80 11.23 5.62 13.19
N GLU A 81 12.15 4.65 13.18
CA GLU A 81 12.72 4.09 11.94
C GLU A 81 11.64 3.41 11.08
N VAL A 82 10.78 2.60 11.69
CA VAL A 82 9.67 1.92 11.02
C VAL A 82 8.63 2.92 10.49
N GLU A 83 8.37 4.01 11.22
CA GLU A 83 7.54 5.12 10.72
C GLU A 83 8.12 5.74 9.44
N GLY A 84 9.43 6.04 9.44
CA GLY A 84 10.11 6.58 8.25
C GLY A 84 10.06 5.62 7.05
N GLN A 85 10.18 4.30 7.29
CA GLN A 85 10.01 3.30 6.24
C GLN A 85 8.58 3.29 5.69
N ALA A 86 7.57 3.42 6.56
CA ALA A 86 6.18 3.49 6.16
C ALA A 86 5.91 4.71 5.27
N ASP A 87 6.44 5.88 5.62
CA ASP A 87 6.27 7.11 4.83
C ASP A 87 6.87 6.93 3.42
N SER A 88 8.04 6.32 3.32
CA SER A 88 8.66 5.98 2.04
C SER A 88 7.81 5.00 1.21
N ILE A 89 7.28 3.94 1.83
CA ILE A 89 6.40 2.99 1.14
C ILE A 89 5.10 3.67 0.71
N ARG A 90 4.54 4.57 1.52
CA ARG A 90 3.31 5.32 1.21
C ARG A 90 3.49 6.21 -0.02
N ALA A 91 4.60 6.95 -0.10
CA ALA A 91 4.92 7.77 -1.26
C ALA A 91 5.10 6.92 -2.54
N ARG A 92 5.77 5.77 -2.42
CA ARG A 92 5.91 4.81 -3.52
C ARG A 92 4.57 4.21 -3.95
N LEU A 93 3.69 3.91 -3.00
CA LEU A 93 2.36 3.38 -3.25
C LEU A 93 1.49 4.40 -3.98
N GLU A 94 1.52 5.66 -3.56
CA GLU A 94 0.83 6.76 -4.26
C GLU A 94 1.31 6.87 -5.72
N THR A 95 2.62 6.88 -5.93
CA THR A 95 3.21 6.92 -7.27
C THR A 95 2.76 5.73 -8.13
N ALA A 96 2.79 4.51 -7.58
CA ALA A 96 2.36 3.31 -8.27
C ALA A 96 0.86 3.34 -8.63
N PHE A 97 0.02 3.89 -7.74
CA PHE A 97 -1.40 4.08 -8.03
C PHE A 97 -1.64 5.09 -9.15
N GLN A 98 -0.92 6.22 -9.16
CA GLN A 98 -1.02 7.21 -10.23
C GLN A 98 -0.61 6.60 -11.58
N GLU A 99 0.46 5.80 -11.61
CA GLU A 99 0.91 5.09 -12.81
C GLU A 99 -0.13 4.06 -13.29
N LEU A 100 -0.70 3.27 -12.37
CA LEU A 100 -1.78 2.35 -12.69
C LEU A 100 -2.97 3.08 -13.33
N LYS A 101 -3.42 4.18 -12.72
CA LYS A 101 -4.53 4.99 -13.26
C LYS A 101 -4.24 5.58 -14.63
N LYS A 102 -3.00 6.01 -14.86
CA LYS A 102 -2.57 6.47 -16.18
C LYS A 102 -2.72 5.37 -17.23
N TYR A 103 -2.27 4.14 -16.96
CA TYR A 103 -2.39 3.05 -17.92
C TYR A 103 -3.84 2.61 -18.15
N GLU A 104 -4.65 2.58 -17.10
CA GLU A 104 -6.09 2.29 -17.20
C GLU A 104 -6.79 3.30 -18.13
N LEU A 105 -6.54 4.59 -17.94
CA LEU A 105 -7.12 5.65 -18.77
C LEU A 105 -6.63 5.60 -20.23
N LEU A 106 -5.35 5.29 -20.45
CA LEU A 106 -4.81 5.13 -21.80
C LEU A 106 -5.46 3.96 -22.54
N GLU A 107 -5.74 2.87 -21.83
CA GLU A 107 -6.41 1.70 -22.38
C GLU A 107 -7.88 1.96 -22.67
N GLU A 108 -8.60 2.60 -21.75
CA GLU A 108 -9.99 3.03 -21.96
C GLU A 108 -10.10 3.92 -23.22
N ARG A 109 -9.24 4.93 -23.35
CA ARG A 109 -9.20 5.79 -24.54
C ARG A 109 -8.87 5.01 -25.81
N ARG A 110 -8.04 3.97 -25.73
CA ARG A 110 -7.69 3.11 -26.87
C ARG A 110 -8.92 2.31 -27.32
N LEU A 111 -9.63 1.69 -26.37
CA LEU A 111 -10.84 0.91 -26.64
C LEU A 111 -11.95 1.81 -27.23
N ALA A 112 -12.16 2.99 -26.67
CA ALA A 112 -13.15 3.95 -27.18
C ALA A 112 -12.87 4.37 -28.64
N ARG A 113 -11.59 4.58 -29.00
CA ARG A 113 -11.21 4.88 -30.40
C ARG A 113 -11.48 3.71 -31.34
N ILE A 114 -11.25 2.47 -30.88
CA ILE A 114 -11.53 1.28 -31.69
C ILE A 114 -13.03 1.12 -31.90
N GLU A 115 -13.82 1.25 -30.84
CA GLU A 115 -15.27 1.17 -30.90
C GLU A 115 -15.88 2.27 -31.80
N SER A 116 -15.36 3.50 -31.72
CA SER A 116 -15.78 4.58 -32.61
C SER A 116 -15.42 4.31 -34.07
N ALA A 117 -14.24 3.77 -34.36
CA ALA A 117 -13.83 3.40 -35.71
C ALA A 117 -14.70 2.28 -36.29
N VAL A 118 -14.99 1.25 -35.48
CA VAL A 118 -15.89 0.14 -35.88
C VAL A 118 -17.29 0.68 -36.18
N ARG A 119 -17.89 1.46 -35.27
CA ARG A 119 -19.21 2.07 -35.50
C ARG A 119 -19.26 2.96 -36.74
N SER A 120 -18.20 3.72 -37.00
CA SER A 120 -18.13 4.59 -38.19
C SER A 120 -18.04 3.77 -39.48
N ALA A 121 -17.32 2.65 -39.47
CA ALA A 121 -17.24 1.73 -40.60
C ALA A 121 -18.58 1.03 -40.87
N GLU A 122 -19.24 0.53 -39.82
CA GLU A 122 -20.57 -0.09 -39.92
C GLU A 122 -21.61 0.90 -40.45
N GLN A 123 -21.60 2.15 -39.99
CA GLN A 123 -22.50 3.19 -40.49
C GLN A 123 -22.27 3.49 -41.98
N ALA A 124 -21.01 3.60 -42.41
CA ALA A 124 -20.68 3.84 -43.81
C ALA A 124 -21.18 2.70 -44.72
N GLU A 125 -21.04 1.44 -44.28
CA GLU A 125 -21.57 0.28 -45.02
C GLU A 125 -23.10 0.32 -45.14
N LEU A 126 -23.81 0.64 -44.05
CA LEU A 126 -25.27 0.77 -44.07
C LEU A 126 -25.73 1.90 -45.01
N ASP A 127 -25.03 3.03 -45.00
CA ASP A 127 -25.30 4.18 -45.88
C ASP A 127 -25.09 3.81 -47.35
N GLU A 128 -24.02 3.08 -47.69
CA GLU A 128 -23.76 2.57 -49.05
C GLU A 128 -24.88 1.62 -49.51
N ILE A 129 -25.32 0.68 -48.66
CA ILE A 129 -26.41 -0.24 -48.98
C ILE A 129 -27.72 0.53 -49.21
N ALA A 130 -28.01 1.53 -48.39
CA ALA A 130 -29.20 2.36 -48.53
C ALA A 130 -29.18 3.13 -49.87
N GLN A 131 -28.04 3.73 -50.23
CA GLN A 131 -27.86 4.42 -51.51
C GLN A 131 -28.03 3.47 -52.71
N MET A 132 -27.43 2.28 -52.66
CA MET A 132 -27.59 1.27 -53.72
C MET A 132 -29.05 0.83 -53.90
N ARG A 133 -29.80 0.66 -52.80
CA ARG A 133 -31.22 0.29 -52.87
C ARG A 133 -32.06 1.42 -53.46
N ALA A 134 -31.80 2.66 -53.06
CA ALA A 134 -32.49 3.83 -53.60
C ALA A 134 -32.24 3.98 -55.12
N ALA A 135 -31.00 3.77 -55.57
CA ALA A 135 -30.64 3.83 -56.98
C ALA A 135 -31.28 2.74 -57.85
N ARG A 136 -31.64 1.58 -57.28
CA ARG A 136 -32.31 0.48 -58.00
C ARG A 136 -33.84 0.61 -58.04
N ALA A 137 -34.42 1.49 -57.22
CA ALA A 137 -35.86 1.72 -57.16
C ALA A 137 -36.35 2.80 -58.14
N HIS A 138 -35.42 3.45 -58.86
CA HIS A 138 -35.65 4.40 -59.94
C HIS A 138 -35.28 3.79 -61.28
#